data_AF-A7EHP1-F1
#
_entry.id   AF-A7EHP1-F1
#
_cell.length_a   1.000
_cell.length_b   1.000
_cell.length_c   1.000
_cell.angle_alpha   90.00
_cell.angle_beta   90.00
_cell.angle_gamma   90.00
#
_symmetry.space_group_name_H-M   'P 1'
#
loop_
_entity.id
_entity.type
_entity.pdbx_description
1 polymer ?
#
loop_
_entity_poly.entity_id
_entity_poly.type
_entity_poly.pdbx_seq_one_letter_code
_entity_poly.pdbx_strand_id
1 'polypeptide(L)'
;MGISYFASTSVALIGLFGSVSDISNLFAFTIVHNRYLLFHTFQKYVGLSTFIAHTGSMAFLFALLQIVRYFRGLEVASTNLEGQVLKPMFFPANTSHLRLFPKKHGFSYSYLLTGVPVGWTGSSGGMISVDEKNNVSPWYKRLLYFQPMSPWYVVDGDAYLDRGHVPGGLEGKLKRFLHDQGLNHEDYPYAYLMTSSRFLGYQNNPVSIWNLYSRNKELKAVILEVNNTFDERHTYFVTSKDVEASMIEKTKGKPPRFTNTWSKEFYVSPFNSRSGSYSISASDPFFPSLSGSNNLDLTLTLTSTERAFLVARIFSDGPALDPSTMSVLQKTQFILSWWWLGLQPGMRPEDYGSSDINTFSSMFFRIIYSTRILPRLESSGSVFSIFDKYILKETDHATPSLYQRMLFKMWLSDWVAFGWIDL
;
A
#
# COMPACT_ATOMS: atom_id res chain seq x y z
N MET A 1 22.88 15.97 -47.95
CA MET A 1 22.99 14.52 -48.25
C MET A 1 24.13 13.97 -47.43
N GLY A 2 23.83 13.14 -46.45
CA GLY A 2 24.80 12.60 -45.50
C GLY A 2 24.10 11.75 -44.44
N ILE A 3 23.16 10.90 -44.87
CA ILE A 3 22.67 9.85 -43.99
C ILE A 3 23.80 8.82 -43.98
N SER A 4 24.57 8.83 -42.89
CA SER A 4 25.64 7.86 -42.65
C SER A 4 25.11 6.44 -42.93
N TYR A 5 25.81 5.69 -43.80
CA TYR A 5 25.49 4.30 -44.12
C TYR A 5 25.38 3.42 -42.86
N PHE A 6 26.01 3.81 -41.74
CA PHE A 6 25.87 3.14 -40.45
C PHE A 6 24.47 3.29 -39.83
N ALA A 7 23.80 4.43 -40.02
CA ALA A 7 22.48 4.66 -39.44
C ALA A 7 21.41 3.79 -40.12
N SER A 8 21.47 3.62 -41.44
CA SER A 8 20.52 2.77 -42.16
C SER A 8 20.70 1.28 -41.85
N THR A 9 21.93 0.81 -41.71
CA THR A 9 22.21 -0.59 -41.29
C THR A 9 21.77 -0.85 -39.86
N SER A 10 21.99 0.07 -38.93
CA SER A 10 21.56 -0.09 -37.53
C SER A 10 20.03 -0.07 -37.39
N VAL A 11 19.34 0.80 -38.13
CA VAL A 11 17.86 0.83 -38.18
C VAL A 11 17.29 -0.45 -38.80
N ALA A 12 17.92 -0.97 -39.86
CA ALA A 12 17.50 -2.23 -40.48
C ALA A 12 17.73 -3.45 -39.56
N LEU A 13 18.84 -3.49 -38.82
CA LEU A 13 19.13 -4.54 -37.84
C LEU A 13 18.17 -4.49 -36.65
N ILE A 14 17.84 -3.31 -36.13
CA ILE A 14 16.84 -3.14 -35.07
C ILE A 14 15.42 -3.49 -35.58
N GLY A 15 15.10 -3.20 -36.84
CA GLY A 15 13.83 -3.59 -37.45
C GLY A 15 13.70 -5.10 -37.67
N LEU A 16 14.80 -5.81 -37.93
CA LEU A 16 14.82 -7.26 -38.18
C LEU A 16 14.92 -8.10 -36.90
N PHE A 17 15.62 -7.60 -35.88
CA PHE A 17 15.94 -8.37 -34.66
C PHE A 17 15.47 -7.71 -33.35
N GLY A 18 14.96 -6.48 -33.39
CA GLY A 18 14.50 -5.75 -32.21
C GLY A 18 13.12 -6.18 -31.75
N SER A 19 12.85 -6.01 -30.45
CA SER A 19 11.52 -6.20 -29.89
C SER A 19 10.58 -5.07 -30.36
N VAL A 20 9.27 -5.26 -30.18
CA VAL A 20 8.28 -4.19 -30.43
C VAL A 20 8.61 -2.92 -29.65
N SER A 21 9.23 -3.02 -28.47
CA SER A 21 9.68 -1.89 -27.68
C SER A 21 10.86 -1.15 -28.32
N ASP A 22 11.80 -1.87 -28.92
CA ASP A 22 12.99 -1.28 -29.54
C ASP A 22 12.62 -0.51 -30.81
N ILE A 23 11.72 -1.09 -31.61
CA ILE A 23 11.17 -0.44 -32.81
C ILE A 23 10.40 0.83 -32.43
N SER A 24 9.58 0.79 -31.37
CA SER A 24 8.81 1.95 -30.92
C SER A 24 9.68 3.04 -30.29
N ASN A 25 10.73 2.68 -29.55
CA ASN A 25 11.71 3.64 -29.03
C ASN A 25 12.50 4.32 -30.16
N LEU A 26 12.93 3.56 -31.17
CA LEU A 26 13.63 4.10 -32.34
C LEU A 26 12.73 5.08 -33.13
N PHE A 27 11.45 4.73 -33.28
CA PHE A 27 10.46 5.60 -33.92
C PHE A 27 10.24 6.89 -33.12
N ALA A 28 10.09 6.79 -31.80
CA ALA A 28 9.98 7.95 -30.91
C ALA A 28 11.22 8.84 -30.97
N PHE A 29 12.42 8.26 -30.95
CA PHE A 29 13.68 8.99 -31.08
C PHE A 29 13.77 9.72 -32.42
N THR A 30 13.36 9.08 -33.51
CA THR A 30 13.33 9.69 -34.85
C THR A 30 12.37 10.86 -34.91
N ILE A 31 11.22 10.77 -34.25
CA ILE A 31 10.25 11.88 -34.13
C ILE A 31 10.86 13.04 -33.34
N VAL A 32 11.47 12.77 -32.19
CA VAL A 32 12.05 13.81 -31.32
C VAL A 32 13.24 14.49 -31.98
N HIS A 33 14.12 13.72 -32.63
CA HIS A 33 15.30 14.23 -33.33
C HIS A 33 14.90 15.11 -34.52
N ASN A 34 13.92 14.66 -35.32
CA ASN A 34 13.45 15.39 -36.51
C ASN A 34 12.23 16.29 -36.23
N ARG A 35 11.97 16.64 -34.97
CA ARG A 35 10.75 17.35 -34.56
C ARG A 35 10.49 18.64 -35.34
N TYR A 36 11.54 19.41 -35.66
CA TYR A 36 11.41 20.65 -36.41
C TYR A 36 11.01 20.42 -37.87
N LEU A 37 11.63 19.44 -38.54
CA LEU A 37 11.31 19.09 -39.93
C LEU A 37 9.91 18.49 -40.03
N LEU A 38 9.56 17.58 -39.10
CA LEU A 38 8.24 16.97 -39.02
C LEU A 38 7.17 18.02 -38.71
N PHE A 39 7.39 18.89 -37.74
CA PHE A 39 6.45 19.96 -37.39
C PHE A 39 6.24 20.94 -38.54
N HIS A 40 7.31 21.36 -39.22
CA HIS A 40 7.22 22.25 -40.39
C HIS A 40 6.49 21.58 -41.57
N THR A 41 6.81 20.31 -41.85
CA THR A 41 6.11 19.53 -42.90
C THR A 41 4.64 19.33 -42.54
N PHE A 42 4.36 19.04 -41.28
CA PHE A 42 3.00 18.87 -40.77
C PHE A 42 2.19 20.16 -40.88
N GLN A 43 2.73 21.30 -40.46
CA GLN A 43 2.07 22.61 -40.60
C GLN A 43 1.83 23.03 -42.06
N LYS A 44 2.67 22.56 -42.99
CA LYS A 44 2.51 22.81 -44.43
C LYS A 44 1.27 22.12 -45.01
N TYR A 45 0.90 20.94 -44.49
CA TYR A 45 -0.19 20.12 -45.03
C TYR A 45 -1.44 20.09 -44.13
N VAL A 46 -1.29 20.37 -42.84
CA VAL A 46 -2.37 20.36 -41.85
C VAL A 46 -2.45 21.73 -41.22
N GLY A 47 -3.56 22.44 -41.47
CA GLY A 47 -3.85 23.71 -40.81
C GLY A 47 -3.86 23.54 -39.30
N LEU A 48 -3.27 24.49 -38.58
CA LEU A 48 -3.20 24.46 -37.11
C LEU A 48 -4.59 24.28 -36.47
N SER A 49 -5.62 24.90 -37.05
CA SER A 49 -7.02 24.74 -36.63
C SER A 49 -7.54 23.30 -36.77
N THR A 50 -7.18 22.61 -37.85
CA THR A 50 -7.57 21.21 -38.09
C THR A 50 -6.88 20.29 -37.09
N PHE A 51 -5.59 20.51 -36.82
CA PHE A 51 -4.85 19.74 -35.81
C PHE A 51 -5.42 19.92 -34.40
N ILE A 52 -5.68 21.16 -33.97
CA ILE A 52 -6.28 21.46 -32.68
C ILE A 52 -7.67 20.82 -32.58
N ALA A 53 -8.50 20.93 -33.62
CA ALA A 53 -9.83 20.33 -33.62
C ALA A 53 -9.78 18.80 -33.49
N HIS A 54 -8.89 18.13 -34.22
CA HIS A 54 -8.77 16.66 -34.17
C HIS A 54 -8.18 16.16 -32.86
N THR A 55 -7.11 16.80 -32.36
CA THR A 55 -6.51 16.45 -31.06
C THR A 55 -7.48 16.72 -29.92
N GLY A 56 -8.20 17.84 -29.95
CA GLY A 56 -9.25 18.16 -29.00
C GLY A 56 -10.39 17.14 -29.03
N SER A 57 -10.86 16.75 -30.22
CA SER A 57 -11.90 15.73 -30.39
C SER A 57 -11.45 14.36 -29.88
N MET A 58 -10.21 13.96 -30.17
CA MET A 58 -9.64 12.71 -29.69
C MET A 58 -9.49 12.70 -28.17
N ALA A 59 -9.01 13.79 -27.57
CA ALA A 59 -8.89 13.94 -26.13
C ALA A 59 -10.27 13.92 -25.45
N PHE A 60 -11.27 14.57 -26.04
CA PHE A 60 -12.65 14.55 -25.56
C PHE A 60 -13.26 13.14 -25.60
N LEU A 61 -13.13 12.43 -26.73
CA LEU A 61 -13.61 11.05 -26.86
C LEU A 61 -12.90 10.11 -25.89
N PHE A 62 -11.59 10.29 -25.70
CA PHE A 62 -10.82 9.54 -24.71
C PHE A 62 -11.30 9.80 -23.28
N ALA A 63 -11.51 11.07 -22.92
CA ALA A 63 -12.04 11.43 -21.61
C ALA A 63 -13.44 10.86 -21.38
N LEU A 64 -14.32 10.96 -22.38
CA LEU A 64 -15.66 10.36 -22.35
C LEU A 64 -15.59 8.85 -22.15
N LEU A 65 -14.70 8.16 -22.87
CA LEU A 65 -14.46 6.73 -22.68
C LEU A 65 -14.02 6.43 -21.24
N GLN A 66 -13.06 7.18 -20.68
CA GLN A 66 -12.63 6.95 -19.29
C GLN A 66 -13.75 7.19 -18.28
N ILE A 67 -14.57 8.23 -18.48
CA ILE A 67 -15.73 8.53 -17.64
C ILE A 67 -16.73 7.37 -17.69
N VAL A 68 -17.09 6.90 -18.89
CA VAL A 68 -18.00 5.75 -19.04
C VAL A 68 -17.44 4.51 -18.35
N ARG A 69 -16.15 4.24 -18.51
CA ARG A 69 -15.49 3.09 -17.87
C ARG A 69 -15.42 3.21 -16.35
N TYR A 70 -15.28 4.42 -15.84
CA TYR A 70 -15.33 4.71 -14.41
C TYR A 70 -16.68 4.34 -13.81
N PHE A 71 -17.76 4.88 -14.39
CA PHE A 71 -19.12 4.58 -13.92
C PHE A 71 -19.44 3.09 -14.05
N ARG A 72 -19.14 2.48 -15.21
CA ARG A 72 -19.34 1.03 -15.40
C ARG A 72 -18.50 0.18 -14.45
N GLY A 73 -17.30 0.62 -14.08
CA GLY A 73 -16.44 -0.05 -13.09
C GLY A 73 -17.06 -0.06 -11.70
N LEU A 74 -17.62 1.08 -11.28
CA LEU A 74 -18.28 1.21 -9.97
C LEU A 74 -19.64 0.51 -9.91
N GLU A 75 -20.24 0.19 -11.05
CA GLU A 75 -21.50 -0.56 -11.17
C GLU A 75 -21.29 -2.08 -11.29
N VAL A 76 -20.04 -2.56 -11.37
CA VAL A 76 -19.76 -4.00 -11.44
C VAL A 76 -20.35 -4.69 -10.20
N ALA A 77 -21.21 -5.68 -10.47
CA ALA A 77 -21.83 -6.49 -9.43
C ALA A 77 -20.76 -7.28 -8.66
N SER A 78 -20.98 -7.45 -7.36
CA SER A 78 -20.08 -8.24 -6.54
C SER A 78 -20.08 -9.70 -6.96
N THR A 79 -18.91 -10.32 -6.98
CA THR A 79 -18.73 -11.74 -7.31
C THR A 79 -18.52 -12.57 -6.05
N ASN A 80 -19.05 -13.80 -6.05
CA ASN A 80 -18.80 -14.82 -5.03
C ASN A 80 -19.19 -14.41 -3.58
N LEU A 81 -20.15 -13.51 -3.40
CA LEU A 81 -20.65 -13.11 -2.06
C LEU A 81 -21.77 -14.01 -1.53
N GLU A 82 -22.39 -14.84 -2.37
CA GLU A 82 -23.50 -15.71 -1.96
C GLU A 82 -23.01 -16.78 -0.97
N GLY A 83 -23.69 -16.89 0.18
CA GLY A 83 -23.38 -17.88 1.23
C GLY A 83 -22.24 -17.50 2.18
N GLN A 84 -21.56 -16.37 1.96
CA GLN A 84 -20.53 -15.88 2.87
C GLN A 84 -21.14 -15.22 4.10
N VAL A 85 -20.71 -15.64 5.29
CA VAL A 85 -21.16 -15.05 6.58
C VAL A 85 -20.58 -13.64 6.76
N LEU A 86 -19.34 -13.45 6.34
CA LEU A 86 -18.62 -12.19 6.41
C LEU A 86 -18.49 -11.60 5.02
N LYS A 87 -18.56 -10.27 4.92
CA LYS A 87 -18.44 -9.55 3.65
C LYS A 87 -17.18 -8.68 3.62
N PRO A 88 -16.60 -8.45 2.43
CA PRO A 88 -15.56 -7.44 2.27
C PRO A 88 -16.09 -6.05 2.63
N MET A 89 -15.41 -5.32 3.49
CA MET A 89 -15.84 -3.99 3.97
C MET A 89 -14.66 -3.05 4.18
N PHE A 90 -14.94 -1.75 4.11
CA PHE A 90 -13.97 -0.71 4.49
C PHE A 90 -14.18 -0.28 5.93
N PHE A 91 -13.07 -0.04 6.63
CA PHE A 91 -13.02 0.46 8.00
C PHE A 91 -12.20 1.75 8.02
N PRO A 92 -12.86 2.91 7.78
CA PRO A 92 -12.29 4.21 8.07
C PRO A 92 -11.82 4.28 9.52
N ALA A 93 -10.53 4.50 9.73
CA ALA A 93 -9.90 4.46 11.03
C ALA A 93 -8.97 5.65 11.23
N ASN A 94 -8.61 5.88 12.49
CA ASN A 94 -7.53 6.75 12.88
C ASN A 94 -6.50 5.93 13.63
N THR A 95 -5.23 6.14 13.25
CA THR A 95 -4.10 5.55 13.96
C THR A 95 -3.43 6.62 14.79
N SER A 96 -3.31 6.40 16.09
CA SER A 96 -2.57 7.27 17.00
C SER A 96 -1.34 6.55 17.52
N HIS A 97 -0.23 7.28 17.62
CA HIS A 97 1.01 6.83 18.22
C HIS A 97 1.34 7.79 19.34
N LEU A 98 1.59 7.25 20.54
CA LEU A 98 2.01 8.02 21.70
C LEU A 98 3.26 7.37 22.29
N ARG A 99 4.41 7.99 22.05
CA ARG A 99 5.64 7.69 22.77
C ARG A 99 5.59 8.42 24.11
N LEU A 100 5.79 7.71 25.21
CA LEU A 100 5.75 8.27 26.57
C LEU A 100 7.16 8.67 27.05
N PHE A 101 8.19 7.92 26.64
CA PHE A 101 9.58 8.12 27.07
C PHE A 101 10.55 8.14 25.88
N PRO A 102 11.71 8.81 25.97
CA PRO A 102 12.13 9.70 27.06
C PRO A 102 11.37 11.04 27.07
N LYS A 103 10.87 11.49 25.91
CA LYS A 103 10.01 12.66 25.76
C LYS A 103 8.65 12.25 25.20
N LYS A 104 7.58 12.70 25.87
CA LYS A 104 6.21 12.50 25.40
C LYS A 104 6.04 13.15 24.03
N HIS A 105 5.70 12.33 23.05
CA HIS A 105 5.41 12.78 21.70
C HIS A 105 4.30 11.90 21.14
N GLY A 106 3.25 12.53 20.65
CA GLY A 106 2.14 11.81 20.04
C GLY A 106 1.72 12.45 18.74
N PHE A 107 1.27 11.63 17.81
CA PHE A 107 0.70 12.05 16.55
C PHE A 107 -0.40 11.07 16.15
N SER A 108 -1.36 11.56 15.38
CA SER A 108 -2.47 10.78 14.88
C SER A 108 -2.67 11.07 13.40
N TYR A 109 -3.07 10.08 12.63
CA TYR A 109 -3.36 10.24 11.21
C TYR A 109 -4.49 9.31 10.78
N SER A 110 -5.22 9.71 9.74
CA SER A 110 -6.25 8.88 9.14
C SER A 110 -5.64 7.64 8.49
N TYR A 111 -6.33 6.52 8.63
CA TYR A 111 -5.91 5.22 8.14
C TYR A 111 -7.13 4.48 7.59
N LEU A 112 -6.94 3.74 6.50
CA LEU A 112 -8.01 2.95 5.91
C LEU A 112 -7.62 1.48 5.98
N LEU A 113 -8.45 0.71 6.68
CA LEU A 113 -8.36 -0.74 6.70
C LEU A 113 -9.40 -1.30 5.73
N THR A 114 -8.94 -2.15 4.84
CA THR A 114 -9.77 -3.00 3.98
C THR A 114 -9.88 -4.36 4.64
N GLY A 115 -11.12 -4.74 4.97
CA GLY A 115 -11.46 -6.01 5.56
C GLY A 115 -11.93 -6.99 4.50
N VAL A 116 -11.40 -8.22 4.51
CA VAL A 116 -11.79 -9.27 3.57
C VAL A 116 -11.93 -10.63 4.29
N PRO A 117 -12.98 -11.43 3.98
CA PRO A 117 -13.07 -12.80 4.45
C PRO A 117 -11.95 -13.65 3.86
N VAL A 118 -11.26 -14.40 4.71
CA VAL A 118 -10.22 -15.34 4.26
C VAL A 118 -10.90 -16.52 3.55
N GLY A 119 -10.43 -16.86 2.36
CA GLY A 119 -11.05 -17.88 1.49
C GLY A 119 -12.03 -17.31 0.46
N TRP A 120 -12.38 -16.02 0.56
CA TRP A 120 -13.11 -15.33 -0.50
C TRP A 120 -12.15 -14.78 -1.57
N THR A 121 -12.43 -15.07 -2.83
CA THR A 121 -11.74 -14.50 -4.00
C THR A 121 -12.78 -13.89 -4.93
N GLY A 122 -12.54 -12.67 -5.40
CA GLY A 122 -13.50 -11.96 -6.25
C GLY A 122 -13.39 -10.45 -6.14
N SER A 123 -14.46 -9.78 -6.54
CA SER A 123 -14.62 -8.33 -6.52
C SER A 123 -15.91 -7.96 -5.78
N SER A 124 -15.86 -6.93 -4.95
CA SER A 124 -17.03 -6.40 -4.23
C SER A 124 -17.31 -4.97 -4.67
N GLY A 125 -18.45 -4.79 -5.34
CA GLY A 125 -18.96 -3.49 -5.79
C GLY A 125 -18.01 -2.70 -6.67
N GLY A 126 -17.09 -3.34 -7.40
CA GLY A 126 -16.06 -2.65 -8.20
C GLY A 126 -15.04 -1.85 -7.37
N MET A 127 -15.00 -2.06 -6.05
CA MET A 127 -14.18 -1.29 -5.11
C MET A 127 -13.06 -2.14 -4.53
N ILE A 128 -13.39 -3.31 -3.96
CA ILE A 128 -12.42 -4.23 -3.35
C ILE A 128 -12.25 -5.44 -4.26
N SER A 129 -11.03 -5.89 -4.48
CA SER A 129 -10.73 -7.20 -5.08
C SER A 129 -9.75 -8.00 -4.25
N VAL A 130 -9.90 -9.32 -4.26
CA VAL A 130 -8.99 -10.29 -3.65
C VAL A 130 -8.63 -11.34 -4.67
N ASP A 131 -7.33 -11.51 -4.95
CA ASP A 131 -6.77 -12.56 -5.82
C ASP A 131 -7.50 -12.72 -7.17
N GLU A 132 -8.01 -11.60 -7.69
CA GLU A 132 -8.67 -11.60 -9.00
C GLU A 132 -7.60 -11.88 -10.06
N LYS A 133 -7.83 -12.93 -10.88
CA LYS A 133 -6.92 -13.36 -11.95
C LYS A 133 -6.71 -12.21 -12.94
N ASN A 134 -5.69 -11.42 -12.70
CA ASN A 134 -5.33 -10.30 -13.55
C ASN A 134 -4.71 -10.85 -14.84
N ASN A 135 -5.45 -10.80 -15.95
CA ASN A 135 -4.83 -10.91 -17.27
C ASN A 135 -3.74 -9.84 -17.38
N VAL A 136 -2.52 -10.28 -17.67
CA VAL A 136 -1.27 -9.50 -17.66
C VAL A 136 -1.18 -8.53 -18.85
N SER A 137 -2.27 -7.81 -19.13
CA SER A 137 -2.25 -6.71 -20.08
C SER A 137 -1.52 -5.51 -19.46
N PRO A 138 -0.51 -4.93 -20.12
CA PRO A 138 0.17 -3.73 -19.67
C PRO A 138 -0.83 -2.58 -19.42
N TRP A 139 -0.57 -1.76 -18.39
CA TRP A 139 -1.47 -0.69 -17.95
C TRP A 139 -1.89 0.27 -19.07
N TYR A 140 -0.98 0.60 -20.00
CA TYR A 140 -1.25 1.50 -21.12
C TYR A 140 -2.26 0.90 -22.12
N LYS A 141 -2.26 -0.43 -22.33
CA LYS A 141 -3.27 -1.09 -23.17
C LYS A 141 -4.64 -1.07 -22.49
N ARG A 142 -4.65 -1.16 -21.15
CA ARG A 142 -5.89 -1.06 -20.36
C ARG A 142 -6.55 0.32 -20.50
N LEU A 143 -5.83 1.39 -20.80
CA LEU A 143 -6.43 2.71 -21.01
C LEU A 143 -7.34 2.78 -22.24
N LEU A 144 -7.11 1.93 -23.25
CA LEU A 144 -7.87 1.93 -24.51
C LEU A 144 -8.95 0.84 -24.58
N TYR A 145 -9.11 0.04 -23.53
CA TYR A 145 -10.15 -1.00 -23.50
C TYR A 145 -11.53 -0.42 -23.20
N PHE A 146 -12.56 -0.97 -23.84
CA PHE A 146 -13.96 -0.67 -23.52
C PHE A 146 -14.47 -1.36 -22.25
N GLN A 147 -13.65 -2.24 -21.66
CA GLN A 147 -13.98 -2.96 -20.43
C GLN A 147 -14.01 -2.01 -19.22
N PRO A 148 -14.85 -2.30 -18.20
CA PRO A 148 -14.88 -1.56 -16.95
C PRO A 148 -13.48 -1.42 -16.33
N MET A 149 -13.27 -0.37 -15.53
CA MET A 149 -12.01 -0.25 -14.78
C MET A 149 -11.88 -1.36 -13.73
N SER A 150 -10.64 -1.75 -13.46
CA SER A 150 -10.34 -2.69 -12.38
C SER A 150 -10.74 -2.11 -11.03
N PRO A 151 -11.02 -2.95 -10.03
CA PRO A 151 -11.30 -2.49 -8.68
C PRO A 151 -10.20 -1.59 -8.14
N TRP A 152 -10.58 -0.57 -7.37
CA TRP A 152 -9.68 0.48 -6.89
C TRP A 152 -8.73 0.01 -5.80
N TYR A 153 -9.23 -0.85 -4.91
CA TYR A 153 -8.53 -1.40 -3.77
C TYR A 153 -8.30 -2.90 -3.99
N VAL A 154 -7.03 -3.30 -4.05
CA VAL A 154 -6.62 -4.67 -4.36
C VAL A 154 -5.90 -5.27 -3.16
N VAL A 155 -6.39 -6.41 -2.70
CA VAL A 155 -5.72 -7.25 -1.72
C VAL A 155 -5.11 -8.43 -2.49
N ASP A 156 -3.80 -8.44 -2.58
CA ASP A 156 -3.04 -9.50 -3.24
C ASP A 156 -2.56 -10.49 -2.18
N GLY A 157 -3.16 -11.68 -2.19
CA GLY A 157 -2.88 -12.77 -1.28
C GLY A 157 -1.41 -13.13 -1.23
N ASP A 158 -0.68 -12.97 -2.33
CA ASP A 158 0.75 -13.27 -2.43
C ASP A 158 1.62 -12.39 -1.51
N ALA A 159 1.10 -11.25 -1.08
CA ALA A 159 1.80 -10.31 -0.21
C ALA A 159 1.78 -10.69 1.28
N TYR A 160 0.86 -11.55 1.72
CA TYR A 160 0.56 -11.79 3.13
C TYR A 160 1.11 -13.10 3.69
N LEU A 161 1.30 -13.18 5.02
CA LEU A 161 1.94 -14.29 5.74
C LEU A 161 3.27 -14.73 5.10
N ASP A 162 3.24 -15.80 4.31
CA ASP A 162 4.38 -16.25 3.51
C ASP A 162 4.36 -15.60 2.13
N ARG A 163 5.50 -15.11 1.65
CA ARG A 163 5.57 -14.46 0.32
C ARG A 163 5.32 -15.44 -0.82
N GLY A 164 4.64 -14.94 -1.83
CA GLY A 164 4.42 -15.65 -3.09
C GLY A 164 3.13 -16.46 -3.10
N HIS A 165 2.90 -17.11 -4.22
CA HIS A 165 1.65 -17.79 -4.50
C HIS A 165 1.53 -19.13 -3.79
N VAL A 166 0.39 -19.34 -3.12
CA VAL A 166 0.04 -20.60 -2.46
C VAL A 166 -1.32 -21.07 -2.99
N PRO A 167 -1.50 -22.36 -3.31
CA PRO A 167 -2.80 -22.90 -3.67
C PRO A 167 -3.86 -22.59 -2.61
N GLY A 168 -4.98 -22.00 -3.02
CA GLY A 168 -6.02 -21.54 -2.10
C GLY A 168 -5.80 -20.11 -1.55
N GLY A 169 -4.83 -19.36 -2.07
CA GLY A 169 -4.62 -17.94 -1.74
C GLY A 169 -4.42 -17.69 -0.24
N LEU A 170 -5.10 -16.67 0.29
CA LEU A 170 -5.07 -16.33 1.72
C LEU A 170 -5.45 -17.51 2.63
N GLU A 171 -6.42 -18.35 2.25
CA GLU A 171 -6.85 -19.49 3.07
C GLU A 171 -5.77 -20.58 3.14
N GLY A 172 -5.14 -20.89 2.00
CA GLY A 172 -4.04 -21.85 1.96
C GLY A 172 -2.86 -21.42 2.84
N LYS A 173 -2.54 -20.11 2.84
CA LYS A 173 -1.50 -19.53 3.69
C LYS A 173 -1.85 -19.60 5.16
N LEU A 174 -3.09 -19.28 5.52
CA LEU A 174 -3.56 -19.39 6.90
C LEU A 174 -3.49 -20.84 7.39
N LYS A 175 -3.91 -21.82 6.57
CA LYS A 175 -3.84 -23.24 6.92
C LYS A 175 -2.40 -23.69 7.18
N ARG A 176 -1.46 -23.27 6.34
CA ARG A 176 -0.03 -23.55 6.52
C ARG A 176 0.50 -22.93 7.82
N PHE A 177 0.20 -21.65 8.04
CA PHE A 177 0.60 -20.96 9.25
C PHE A 177 0.09 -21.67 10.51
N LEU A 178 -1.20 -22.04 10.56
CA LEU A 178 -1.79 -22.75 11.70
C LEU A 178 -1.17 -24.14 11.90
N HIS A 179 -0.91 -24.87 10.81
CA HIS A 179 -0.23 -26.15 10.86
C HIS A 179 1.18 -26.03 11.45
N ASP A 180 1.94 -25.00 11.06
CA ASP A 180 3.29 -24.75 11.58
C ASP A 180 3.29 -24.34 13.06
N GLN A 181 2.18 -23.78 13.55
CA GLN A 181 1.94 -23.54 14.98
C GLN A 181 1.42 -24.78 15.74
N GLY A 182 1.27 -25.93 15.06
CA GLY A 182 0.73 -27.15 15.66
C GLY A 182 -0.78 -27.11 15.94
N LEU A 183 -1.52 -26.23 15.27
CA LEU A 183 -2.97 -26.06 15.43
C LEU A 183 -3.75 -26.64 14.25
N ASN A 184 -4.98 -27.06 14.53
CA ASN A 184 -5.88 -27.53 13.49
C ASN A 184 -6.69 -26.36 12.91
N HIS A 185 -6.66 -26.19 11.60
CA HIS A 185 -7.42 -25.14 10.91
C HIS A 185 -8.95 -25.31 11.07
N GLU A 186 -9.42 -26.54 11.31
CA GLU A 186 -10.84 -26.85 11.56
C GLU A 186 -11.42 -26.21 12.82
N ASP A 187 -10.55 -25.79 13.74
CA ASP A 187 -10.94 -25.06 14.95
C ASP A 187 -11.29 -23.59 14.63
N TYR A 188 -10.85 -23.09 13.47
CA TYR A 188 -11.00 -21.71 13.01
C TYR A 188 -11.66 -21.64 11.61
N PRO A 189 -12.91 -22.12 11.45
CA PRO A 189 -13.58 -22.19 10.15
C PRO A 189 -13.87 -20.83 9.52
N TYR A 190 -13.87 -19.75 10.31
CA TYR A 190 -14.05 -18.40 9.78
C TYR A 190 -12.85 -17.54 10.16
N ALA A 191 -12.31 -16.82 9.17
CA ALA A 191 -11.21 -15.90 9.37
C ALA A 191 -11.43 -14.62 8.57
N TYR A 192 -10.95 -13.50 9.12
CA TYR A 192 -11.15 -12.18 8.52
C TYR A 192 -9.85 -11.37 8.59
N LEU A 193 -9.37 -10.93 7.44
CA LEU A 193 -8.17 -10.13 7.29
C LEU A 193 -8.54 -8.65 7.22
N MET A 194 -7.96 -7.84 8.09
CA MET A 194 -8.00 -6.38 8.03
C MET A 194 -6.61 -5.85 7.70
N THR A 195 -6.48 -5.11 6.61
CA THR A 195 -5.18 -4.70 6.07
C THR A 195 -5.26 -3.40 5.28
N SER A 196 -4.14 -2.71 5.08
CA SER A 196 -4.08 -1.66 4.06
C SER A 196 -3.96 -2.30 2.67
N SER A 197 -5.02 -2.20 1.87
CA SER A 197 -5.05 -2.70 0.49
C SER A 197 -4.23 -1.83 -0.47
N ARG A 198 -3.79 -2.38 -1.60
CA ARG A 198 -3.15 -1.62 -2.67
C ARG A 198 -4.14 -0.67 -3.33
N PHE A 199 -3.72 0.57 -3.59
CA PHE A 199 -4.48 1.52 -4.39
C PHE A 199 -3.64 1.93 -5.60
N LEU A 200 -4.16 1.73 -6.81
CA LEU A 200 -3.43 1.95 -8.07
C LEU A 200 -2.04 1.28 -8.13
N GLY A 201 -1.90 0.11 -7.50
CA GLY A 201 -0.65 -0.66 -7.45
C GLY A 201 0.30 -0.29 -6.32
N TYR A 202 0.04 0.79 -5.58
CA TYR A 202 0.85 1.21 -4.45
C TYR A 202 0.26 0.70 -3.14
N GLN A 203 1.11 0.25 -2.22
CA GLN A 203 0.70 -0.25 -0.92
C GLN A 203 1.74 0.11 0.14
N ASN A 204 1.29 0.67 1.26
CA ASN A 204 2.08 0.82 2.46
C ASN A 204 1.34 0.17 3.63
N ASN A 205 1.71 -1.07 3.95
CA ASN A 205 1.00 -1.93 4.88
C ASN A 205 1.84 -2.22 6.13
N PRO A 206 1.89 -1.32 7.13
CA PRO A 206 2.65 -1.53 8.36
C PRO A 206 2.12 -2.67 9.23
N VAL A 207 0.80 -2.95 9.18
CA VAL A 207 0.19 -4.01 9.98
C VAL A 207 -1.04 -4.60 9.31
N SER A 208 -1.16 -5.92 9.40
CA SER A 208 -2.34 -6.68 8.99
C SER A 208 -2.83 -7.54 10.15
N ILE A 209 -4.14 -7.55 10.36
CA ILE A 209 -4.79 -8.18 11.50
C ILE A 209 -5.66 -9.32 10.97
N TRP A 210 -5.38 -10.53 11.40
CA TRP A 210 -6.16 -11.72 11.05
C TRP A 210 -6.99 -12.15 12.26
N ASN A 211 -8.29 -11.94 12.21
CA ASN A 211 -9.21 -12.39 13.24
C ASN A 211 -9.69 -13.80 12.93
N LEU A 212 -9.47 -14.74 13.84
CA LEU A 212 -9.82 -16.15 13.69
C LEU A 212 -10.96 -16.54 14.62
N TYR A 213 -12.02 -17.08 14.06
CA TYR A 213 -13.26 -17.35 14.76
C TYR A 213 -13.56 -18.85 14.80
N SER A 214 -14.05 -19.30 15.95
CA SER A 214 -14.51 -20.67 16.15
C SER A 214 -15.77 -21.02 15.37
N ARG A 215 -16.11 -22.32 15.33
CA ARG A 215 -17.41 -22.84 14.85
C ARG A 215 -18.61 -22.16 15.52
N ASN A 216 -18.45 -21.73 16.77
CA ASN A 216 -19.47 -21.00 17.52
C ASN A 216 -19.52 -19.50 17.17
N LYS A 217 -18.78 -19.05 16.15
CA LYS A 217 -18.72 -17.65 15.69
C LYS A 217 -18.17 -16.67 16.74
N GLU A 218 -17.36 -17.17 17.67
CA GLU A 218 -16.64 -16.38 18.66
C GLU A 218 -15.19 -16.18 18.22
N LEU A 219 -14.66 -14.96 18.36
CA LEU A 219 -13.24 -14.68 18.16
C LEU A 219 -12.41 -15.52 19.15
N LYS A 220 -11.47 -16.31 18.63
CA LYS A 220 -10.61 -17.20 19.45
C LYS A 220 -9.13 -16.87 19.35
N ALA A 221 -8.70 -16.33 18.22
CA ALA A 221 -7.31 -15.96 18.03
C ALA A 221 -7.16 -14.76 17.08
N VAL A 222 -6.04 -14.06 17.22
CA VAL A 222 -5.66 -12.94 16.36
C VAL A 222 -4.22 -13.14 15.90
N ILE A 223 -3.95 -13.03 14.60
CA ILE A 223 -2.58 -12.93 14.07
C ILE A 223 -2.32 -11.46 13.71
N LEU A 224 -1.26 -10.88 14.25
CA LEU A 224 -0.75 -9.58 13.84
C LEU A 224 0.48 -9.77 12.97
N GLU A 225 0.33 -9.48 11.70
CA GLU A 225 1.42 -9.44 10.73
C GLU A 225 1.94 -8.01 10.66
N VAL A 226 3.13 -7.77 11.20
CA VAL A 226 3.79 -6.46 11.20
C VAL A 226 4.87 -6.45 10.12
N ASN A 227 4.81 -5.47 9.23
CA ASN A 227 5.82 -5.27 8.19
C ASN A 227 6.62 -4.00 8.51
N ASN A 228 7.93 -4.05 8.30
CA ASN A 228 8.77 -2.86 8.38
C ASN A 228 9.16 -2.34 6.99
N THR A 229 9.75 -1.16 6.95
CA THR A 229 10.22 -0.51 5.70
C THR A 229 11.43 -1.18 5.08
N PHE A 230 12.07 -2.13 5.78
CA PHE A 230 13.19 -2.93 5.30
C PHE A 230 12.73 -4.28 4.73
N ASP A 231 11.42 -4.41 4.48
CA ASP A 231 10.85 -5.61 3.87
C ASP A 231 10.96 -6.86 4.77
N GLU A 232 11.25 -6.67 6.06
CA GLU A 232 11.14 -7.71 7.08
C GLU A 232 9.71 -7.78 7.61
N ARG A 233 9.34 -8.98 8.06
CA ARG A 233 8.00 -9.30 8.54
C ARG A 233 8.10 -10.10 9.82
N HIS A 234 7.15 -9.85 10.72
CA HIS A 234 7.01 -10.64 11.91
C HIS A 234 5.53 -10.85 12.24
N THR A 235 5.19 -12.07 12.62
CA THR A 235 3.83 -12.50 12.91
C THR A 235 3.70 -12.80 14.40
N TYR A 236 2.84 -12.04 15.08
CA TYR A 236 2.47 -12.32 16.45
C TYR A 236 1.15 -13.08 16.46
N PHE A 237 1.14 -14.26 17.10
CA PHE A 237 -0.05 -15.08 17.20
C PHE A 237 -0.57 -15.06 18.64
N VAL A 238 -1.85 -14.69 18.79
CA VAL A 238 -2.49 -14.49 20.09
C VAL A 238 -3.70 -15.39 20.19
N THR A 239 -3.79 -16.20 21.25
CA THR A 239 -4.92 -17.12 21.47
C THR A 239 -5.69 -16.77 22.73
N SER A 240 -6.95 -17.21 22.81
CA SER A 240 -7.80 -17.00 23.99
C SER A 240 -7.28 -17.69 25.26
N LYS A 241 -6.44 -18.73 25.16
CA LYS A 241 -5.86 -19.39 26.34
C LYS A 241 -4.89 -18.48 27.09
N ASP A 242 -4.22 -17.59 26.36
CA ASP A 242 -3.37 -16.55 26.96
C ASP A 242 -4.19 -15.45 27.66
N VAL A 243 -5.48 -15.31 27.28
CA VAL A 243 -6.42 -14.31 27.79
C VAL A 243 -7.07 -14.73 29.12
N GLU A 244 -7.13 -16.04 29.44
CA GLU A 244 -7.66 -16.49 30.75
C GLU A 244 -6.87 -15.96 31.95
N ALA A 245 -5.62 -15.52 31.74
CA ALA A 245 -4.81 -14.85 32.77
C ALA A 245 -5.08 -13.33 32.89
N SER A 246 -5.70 -12.69 31.89
CA SER A 246 -5.97 -11.24 31.87
C SER A 246 -7.47 -10.96 31.81
N MET A 247 -8.10 -10.96 33.00
CA MET A 247 -9.34 -10.25 33.36
C MET A 247 -10.27 -9.90 32.18
N ILE A 248 -11.10 -10.85 31.76
CA ILE A 248 -12.27 -10.57 30.92
C ILE A 248 -13.22 -9.69 31.75
N GLU A 249 -13.15 -8.37 31.63
CA GLU A 249 -14.23 -7.49 32.04
C GLU A 249 -15.46 -7.81 31.18
N LYS A 250 -16.28 -8.77 31.63
CA LYS A 250 -17.62 -9.04 31.11
C LYS A 250 -18.53 -7.86 31.44
N THR A 251 -18.31 -6.72 30.81
CA THR A 251 -19.28 -5.63 30.81
C THR A 251 -20.42 -6.04 29.87
N LYS A 252 -21.59 -6.35 30.46
CA LYS A 252 -22.79 -6.74 29.72
C LYS A 252 -23.06 -5.73 28.59
N GLY A 253 -23.05 -6.21 27.33
CA GLY A 253 -23.41 -5.42 26.15
C GLY A 253 -22.26 -4.75 25.38
N LYS A 254 -20.99 -4.91 25.79
CA LYS A 254 -19.82 -4.45 25.01
C LYS A 254 -19.09 -5.62 24.33
N PRO A 255 -18.45 -5.40 23.16
CA PRO A 255 -17.64 -6.44 22.53
C PRO A 255 -16.50 -6.85 23.47
N PRO A 256 -16.22 -8.16 23.62
CA PRO A 256 -15.12 -8.62 24.45
C PRO A 256 -13.79 -8.06 23.90
N ARG A 257 -12.91 -7.63 24.80
CA ARG A 257 -11.54 -7.23 24.46
C ARG A 257 -10.61 -8.42 24.65
N PHE A 258 -9.88 -8.76 23.61
CA PHE A 258 -8.84 -9.78 23.62
C PHE A 258 -7.53 -9.11 23.96
N THR A 259 -6.97 -9.45 25.13
CA THR A 259 -5.71 -8.87 25.61
C THR A 259 -4.65 -9.95 25.75
N ASN A 260 -3.45 -9.73 25.23
CA ASN A 260 -2.31 -10.64 25.43
C ASN A 260 -1.01 -9.84 25.53
N THR A 261 0.05 -10.42 26.10
CA THR A 261 1.37 -9.82 26.26
C THR A 261 2.48 -10.79 25.84
N TRP A 262 3.44 -10.35 25.03
CA TRP A 262 4.55 -11.17 24.54
C TRP A 262 5.88 -10.41 24.59
N SER A 263 7.01 -11.13 24.62
CA SER A 263 8.35 -10.53 24.52
C SER A 263 8.58 -9.89 23.16
N LYS A 264 9.19 -8.70 23.14
CA LYS A 264 9.54 -8.02 21.89
C LYS A 264 10.67 -8.78 21.20
N GLU A 265 10.38 -9.32 20.02
CA GLU A 265 11.35 -10.08 19.23
C GLU A 265 11.73 -9.40 17.90
N PHE A 266 11.06 -8.30 17.54
CA PHE A 266 11.21 -7.64 16.24
C PHE A 266 11.55 -6.14 16.33
N TYR A 267 12.34 -5.65 15.37
CA TYR A 267 12.64 -4.23 15.21
C TYR A 267 11.55 -3.55 14.36
N VAL A 268 10.62 -2.88 15.02
CA VAL A 268 9.68 -1.96 14.34
C VAL A 268 10.33 -0.60 14.05
N SER A 269 11.43 -0.28 14.76
CA SER A 269 12.22 0.94 14.56
C SER A 269 13.66 0.69 15.01
N PRO A 270 14.68 1.18 14.28
CA PRO A 270 16.08 1.06 14.66
C PRO A 270 16.41 1.80 15.98
N PHE A 271 15.54 2.71 16.41
CA PHE A 271 15.72 3.51 17.63
C PHE A 271 15.12 2.87 18.88
N ASN A 272 14.48 1.69 18.76
CA ASN A 272 13.93 0.97 19.90
C ASN A 272 14.72 -0.32 20.16
N SER A 273 15.20 -0.51 21.39
CA SER A 273 15.84 -1.77 21.80
C SER A 273 14.89 -2.97 21.66
N ARG A 274 15.47 -4.18 21.53
CA ARG A 274 14.68 -5.43 21.51
C ARG A 274 14.14 -5.82 22.90
N SER A 275 14.61 -5.17 23.97
CA SER A 275 14.14 -5.42 25.33
C SER A 275 12.74 -4.84 25.54
N GLY A 276 11.82 -5.63 26.08
CA GLY A 276 10.46 -5.20 26.44
C GLY A 276 9.41 -6.24 26.09
N SER A 277 8.15 -5.91 26.35
CA SER A 277 6.99 -6.71 25.97
C SER A 277 5.98 -5.87 25.21
N TYR A 278 5.32 -6.46 24.22
CA TYR A 278 4.15 -5.86 23.59
C TYR A 278 2.90 -6.44 24.23
N SER A 279 1.91 -5.60 24.47
CA SER A 279 0.56 -6.01 24.85
C SER A 279 -0.42 -5.55 23.79
N ILE A 280 -1.25 -6.46 23.27
CA ILE A 280 -2.39 -6.13 22.41
C ILE A 280 -3.64 -6.04 23.26
N SER A 281 -4.56 -5.16 22.90
CA SER A 281 -5.96 -5.21 23.31
C SER A 281 -6.86 -4.90 22.12
N ALA A 282 -7.51 -5.91 21.55
CA ALA A 282 -8.35 -5.80 20.35
C ALA A 282 -9.82 -6.08 20.67
N SER A 283 -10.75 -5.25 20.17
CA SER A 283 -12.19 -5.53 20.18
C SER A 283 -12.59 -6.40 18.99
N ASP A 284 -13.60 -7.25 19.17
CA ASP A 284 -14.22 -7.99 18.06
C ASP A 284 -15.20 -7.08 17.27
N PRO A 285 -14.87 -6.72 16.01
CA PRO A 285 -15.74 -5.88 15.18
C PRO A 285 -17.05 -6.57 14.82
N PHE A 286 -17.12 -7.91 14.83
CA PHE A 286 -18.29 -8.67 14.41
C PHE A 286 -19.11 -9.28 15.55
N PHE A 287 -18.84 -8.86 16.79
CA PHE A 287 -19.61 -9.31 17.94
C PHE A 287 -21.04 -8.76 17.95
N PRO A 288 -22.08 -9.55 18.29
CA PRO A 288 -22.03 -10.96 18.62
C PRO A 288 -22.12 -11.87 17.38
N SER A 289 -21.45 -13.02 17.43
CA SER A 289 -21.62 -14.15 16.50
C SER A 289 -21.50 -13.79 15.01
N LEU A 290 -20.46 -13.05 14.63
CA LEU A 290 -20.19 -12.60 13.27
C LEU A 290 -21.28 -11.71 12.63
N SER A 291 -22.22 -11.18 13.44
CA SER A 291 -23.36 -10.38 12.95
C SER A 291 -23.24 -8.90 13.34
N GLY A 292 -22.27 -8.56 14.19
CA GLY A 292 -22.04 -7.20 14.65
C GLY A 292 -21.44 -6.29 13.57
N SER A 293 -21.67 -4.99 13.73
CA SER A 293 -20.94 -3.93 13.03
C SER A 293 -20.35 -2.98 14.07
N ASN A 294 -19.60 -3.53 15.02
CA ASN A 294 -18.98 -2.72 16.06
C ASN A 294 -17.79 -1.95 15.52
N ASN A 295 -17.46 -0.88 16.23
CA ASN A 295 -16.25 -0.13 15.96
C ASN A 295 -15.00 -0.99 16.25
N LEU A 296 -14.05 -0.92 15.34
CA LEU A 296 -12.73 -1.51 15.52
C LEU A 296 -11.98 -0.70 16.57
N ASP A 297 -11.38 -1.37 17.54
CA ASP A 297 -10.50 -0.75 18.53
C ASP A 297 -9.37 -1.72 18.88
N LEU A 298 -8.20 -1.46 18.32
CA LEU A 298 -6.98 -2.23 18.55
C LEU A 298 -5.92 -1.33 19.17
N THR A 299 -5.48 -1.70 20.36
CA THR A 299 -4.41 -1.00 21.09
C THR A 299 -3.20 -1.91 21.17
N LEU A 300 -2.03 -1.40 20.82
CA LEU A 300 -0.73 -2.03 20.97
C LEU A 300 0.11 -1.20 21.93
N THR A 301 0.44 -1.77 23.08
CA THR A 301 1.27 -1.13 24.09
C THR A 301 2.63 -1.82 24.12
N LEU A 302 3.69 -1.10 23.78
CA LEU A 302 5.05 -1.53 24.02
C LEU A 302 5.47 -1.09 25.43
N THR A 303 5.80 -2.05 26.27
CA THR A 303 6.28 -1.89 27.64
C THR A 303 7.77 -2.22 27.68
N SER A 304 8.60 -1.29 28.18
CA SER A 304 9.96 -1.63 28.62
C SER A 304 9.90 -2.15 30.06
N THR A 305 10.93 -2.85 30.53
CA THR A 305 11.03 -3.66 31.78
C THR A 305 10.12 -3.30 32.97
N GLU A 306 9.74 -2.04 33.19
CA GLU A 306 8.76 -1.64 34.22
C GLU A 306 7.72 -0.57 33.80
N ARG A 307 7.77 -0.02 32.56
CA ARG A 307 6.91 1.12 32.15
C ARG A 307 6.52 1.07 30.68
N ALA A 308 5.29 1.50 30.38
CA ALA A 308 4.82 1.68 29.01
C ALA A 308 5.67 2.74 28.29
N PHE A 309 6.28 2.35 27.17
CA PHE A 309 7.17 3.16 26.38
C PHE A 309 6.45 3.80 25.18
N LEU A 310 5.63 3.01 24.48
CA LEU A 310 4.90 3.46 23.30
C LEU A 310 3.51 2.80 23.27
N VAL A 311 2.49 3.59 22.99
CA VAL A 311 1.13 3.11 22.76
C VAL A 311 0.73 3.48 21.34
N ALA A 312 0.42 2.48 20.52
CA ALA A 312 -0.20 2.66 19.22
C ALA A 312 -1.65 2.21 19.31
N ARG A 313 -2.59 2.97 18.74
CA ARG A 313 -3.99 2.59 18.70
C ARG A 313 -4.54 2.80 17.31
N ILE A 314 -5.28 1.81 16.82
CA ILE A 314 -6.06 1.89 15.59
C ILE A 314 -7.52 1.78 16.01
N PHE A 315 -8.29 2.82 15.77
CA PHE A 315 -9.71 2.84 16.11
C PHE A 315 -10.54 3.33 14.93
N SER A 316 -11.73 2.76 14.70
CA SER A 316 -12.61 3.21 13.63
C SER A 316 -13.32 4.51 14.01
N ASP A 317 -13.43 5.42 13.04
CA ASP A 317 -14.09 6.73 13.20
C ASP A 317 -15.61 6.66 12.95
N GLY A 318 -16.09 5.50 12.50
CA GLY A 318 -17.49 5.25 12.19
C GLY A 318 -17.77 3.77 11.89
N PRO A 319 -18.99 3.46 11.41
CA PRO A 319 -19.37 2.10 11.04
C PRO A 319 -18.60 1.61 9.81
N ALA A 320 -18.49 0.28 9.68
CA ALA A 320 -17.92 -0.33 8.49
C ALA A 320 -18.78 -0.02 7.26
N LEU A 321 -18.13 0.18 6.12
CA LEU A 321 -18.79 0.51 4.86
C LEU A 321 -18.78 -0.71 3.92
N ASP A 322 -19.97 -1.16 3.51
CA ASP A 322 -20.13 -2.27 2.57
C ASP A 322 -20.18 -1.74 1.11
N PRO A 323 -19.13 -1.94 0.31
CA PRO A 323 -19.07 -1.47 -1.07
C PRO A 323 -20.11 -2.09 -2.00
N SER A 324 -20.69 -3.24 -1.63
CA SER A 324 -21.76 -3.86 -2.43
C SER A 324 -23.08 -3.08 -2.35
N THR A 325 -23.30 -2.35 -1.26
CA THR A 325 -24.52 -1.55 -1.03
C THR A 325 -24.34 -0.07 -1.36
N MET A 326 -23.10 0.41 -1.52
CA MET A 326 -22.83 1.81 -1.79
C MET A 326 -23.32 2.22 -3.18
N SER A 327 -23.94 3.41 -3.27
CA SER A 327 -24.26 4.00 -4.57
C SER A 327 -22.99 4.47 -5.29
N VAL A 328 -23.07 4.68 -6.60
CA VAL A 328 -21.92 5.17 -7.36
C VAL A 328 -21.42 6.53 -6.84
N LEU A 329 -22.33 7.41 -6.40
CA LEU A 329 -21.95 8.69 -5.79
C LEU A 329 -21.17 8.49 -4.49
N GLN A 330 -21.62 7.58 -3.62
CA GLN A 330 -20.92 7.27 -2.36
C GLN A 330 -19.54 6.66 -2.63
N LYS A 331 -19.42 5.77 -3.62
CA LYS A 331 -18.14 5.20 -4.05
C LYS A 331 -17.19 6.28 -4.56
N THR A 332 -17.68 7.20 -5.40
CA THR A 332 -16.90 8.33 -5.91
C THR A 332 -16.40 9.22 -4.78
N GLN A 333 -17.29 9.62 -3.87
CA GLN A 333 -16.91 10.42 -2.70
C GLN A 333 -15.86 9.70 -1.84
N PHE A 334 -16.04 8.40 -1.61
CA PHE A 334 -15.09 7.60 -0.86
C PHE A 334 -13.70 7.58 -1.52
N ILE A 335 -13.63 7.33 -2.84
CA ILE A 335 -12.36 7.37 -3.58
C ILE A 335 -11.71 8.76 -3.45
N LEU A 336 -12.48 9.84 -3.65
CA LEU A 336 -11.96 11.20 -3.53
C LEU A 336 -11.48 11.54 -2.10
N SER A 337 -12.04 10.91 -1.07
CA SER A 337 -11.58 11.09 0.31
C SER A 337 -10.34 10.24 0.67
N TRP A 338 -10.14 9.09 0.01
CA TRP A 338 -9.17 8.08 0.43
C TRP A 338 -8.12 7.68 -0.63
N TRP A 339 -8.11 8.32 -1.81
CA TRP A 339 -7.17 8.01 -2.90
C TRP A 339 -5.69 8.23 -2.52
N TRP A 340 -5.42 9.15 -1.60
CA TRP A 340 -4.07 9.55 -1.21
C TRP A 340 -3.36 8.54 -0.30
N LEU A 341 -4.10 7.66 0.38
CA LEU A 341 -3.53 6.75 1.39
C LEU A 341 -2.61 5.67 0.82
N GLY A 342 -2.85 5.21 -0.41
CA GLY A 342 -1.94 4.25 -1.06
C GLY A 342 -0.61 4.88 -1.47
N LEU A 343 -0.55 6.22 -1.55
CA LEU A 343 0.58 6.97 -2.13
C LEU A 343 1.57 7.50 -1.09
N GLN A 344 1.30 7.38 0.22
CA GLN A 344 2.14 8.01 1.25
C GLN A 344 2.32 7.14 2.52
N PRO A 345 3.47 7.23 3.20
CA PRO A 345 3.56 6.96 4.64
C PRO A 345 2.91 8.12 5.41
N GLY A 346 1.62 7.94 5.73
CA GLY A 346 0.83 8.59 6.78
C GLY A 346 0.96 10.10 6.97
N MET A 347 0.01 10.89 6.42
CA MET A 347 -0.59 12.12 6.98
C MET A 347 -1.43 12.86 5.91
N ARG A 348 -2.54 13.53 6.28
CA ARG A 348 -3.35 14.29 5.32
C ARG A 348 -2.60 15.54 4.85
N PRO A 349 -2.94 16.09 3.67
CA PRO A 349 -2.39 17.38 3.21
C PRO A 349 -2.73 18.54 4.15
N GLU A 350 -3.90 18.46 4.81
CA GLU A 350 -4.41 19.49 5.74
C GLU A 350 -3.69 19.48 7.09
N ASP A 351 -3.00 18.39 7.45
CA ASP A 351 -2.20 18.28 8.67
C ASP A 351 -0.83 18.95 8.51
N TYR A 352 -0.44 19.34 7.28
CA TYR A 352 0.73 20.16 7.03
C TYR A 352 0.36 21.62 7.33
N GLY A 353 0.75 22.07 8.53
CA GLY A 353 0.66 23.48 8.91
C GLY A 353 1.22 24.39 7.81
N SER A 354 0.50 25.49 7.56
CA SER A 354 0.77 26.50 6.54
C SER A 354 2.26 26.78 6.34
N SER A 355 2.83 26.24 5.26
CA SER A 355 4.11 26.69 4.71
C SER A 355 3.97 26.72 3.19
N ASP A 356 4.29 27.87 2.59
CA ASP A 356 4.02 28.37 1.23
C ASP A 356 4.58 27.53 0.04
N ILE A 357 4.42 26.22 0.07
CA ILE A 357 4.78 25.33 -1.04
C ILE A 357 3.50 24.68 -1.53
N ASN A 358 3.10 25.03 -2.76
CA ASN A 358 1.95 24.47 -3.48
C ASN A 358 1.84 22.95 -3.21
N THR A 359 0.83 22.56 -2.43
CA THR A 359 0.60 21.19 -1.92
C THR A 359 0.61 20.15 -3.05
N PHE A 360 0.13 20.56 -4.23
CA PHE A 360 0.11 19.75 -5.44
C PHE A 360 1.51 19.48 -6.01
N SER A 361 2.40 20.47 -5.98
CA SER A 361 3.79 20.34 -6.42
C SER A 361 4.59 19.44 -5.47
N SER A 362 4.42 19.60 -4.15
CA SER A 362 5.07 18.75 -3.16
C SER A 362 4.66 17.28 -3.28
N MET A 363 3.36 17.01 -3.53
CA MET A 363 2.86 15.66 -3.84
C MET A 363 3.46 15.11 -5.14
N PHE A 364 3.45 15.89 -6.22
CA PHE A 364 3.95 15.45 -7.52
C PHE A 364 5.44 15.12 -7.49
N PHE A 365 6.26 15.96 -6.84
CA PHE A 365 7.68 15.68 -6.65
C PHE A 365 7.90 14.47 -5.73
N ARG A 366 7.13 14.28 -4.66
CA ARG A 366 7.26 13.10 -3.77
C ARG A 366 6.86 11.77 -4.43
N ILE A 367 5.90 11.78 -5.34
CA ILE A 367 5.51 10.61 -6.17
C ILE A 367 6.64 10.21 -7.14
N ILE A 368 7.39 11.19 -7.65
CA ILE A 368 8.60 10.93 -8.45
C ILE A 368 9.75 10.42 -7.56
N TYR A 369 9.89 10.96 -6.35
CA TYR A 369 10.91 10.51 -5.38
C TYR A 369 10.72 9.06 -4.90
N SER A 370 9.49 8.54 -4.85
CA SER A 370 9.23 7.14 -4.46
C SER A 370 9.52 6.12 -5.57
N THR A 371 9.86 6.57 -6.78
CA THR A 371 10.10 5.68 -7.94
C THR A 371 11.51 5.72 -8.52
N ARG A 372 12.43 6.57 -8.02
CA ARG A 372 13.90 6.44 -8.17
C ARG A 372 14.59 7.57 -7.39
N ILE A 373 15.65 7.21 -6.67
CA ILE A 373 16.56 8.11 -5.97
C ILE A 373 17.20 9.08 -6.99
N LEU A 374 17.06 10.39 -6.76
CA LEU A 374 18.00 11.42 -7.22
C LEU A 374 17.70 12.76 -6.50
N PRO A 375 18.66 13.35 -5.78
CA PRO A 375 18.49 14.65 -5.16
C PRO A 375 18.83 15.78 -6.16
N ARG A 376 18.03 16.86 -6.13
CA ARG A 376 18.49 18.16 -6.64
C ARG A 376 19.08 18.94 -5.47
N LEU A 377 20.33 19.36 -5.66
CA LEU A 377 21.06 20.28 -4.81
C LEU A 377 20.32 21.62 -4.67
N GLU A 378 20.33 22.17 -3.46
CA GLU A 378 20.38 23.62 -3.26
C GLU A 378 21.64 23.99 -2.48
N SER A 379 22.23 25.10 -2.90
CA SER A 379 23.54 25.60 -2.52
C SER A 379 23.52 26.27 -1.14
N SER A 380 23.95 25.56 -0.10
CA SER A 380 24.63 26.19 1.04
C SER A 380 25.52 25.17 1.75
N GLY A 381 26.78 25.54 1.98
CA GLY A 381 27.88 24.65 2.34
C GLY A 381 27.80 24.03 3.75
N SER A 382 27.00 22.98 3.91
CA SER A 382 27.10 22.00 4.99
C SER A 382 26.60 20.64 4.48
N VAL A 383 27.49 19.65 4.40
CA VAL A 383 27.20 18.29 3.88
C VAL A 383 26.24 17.49 4.78
N PHE A 384 25.90 18.01 5.96
CA PHE A 384 24.92 17.40 6.86
C PHE A 384 23.67 18.26 6.97
N SER A 385 22.51 17.64 6.78
CA SER A 385 21.24 18.22 7.23
C SER A 385 21.21 18.30 8.76
N ILE A 386 20.34 19.15 9.29
CA ILE A 386 20.08 19.23 10.74
C ILE A 386 19.65 17.86 11.29
N PHE A 387 18.99 17.05 10.45
CA PHE A 387 18.56 15.70 10.76
C PHE A 387 19.74 14.70 10.84
N ASP A 388 20.74 14.82 9.98
CA ASP A 388 21.93 13.96 10.02
C ASP A 388 22.79 14.22 11.26
N LYS A 389 22.91 15.49 11.67
CA LYS A 389 23.57 15.87 12.95
C LYS A 389 22.78 15.39 14.16
N TYR A 390 21.46 15.31 14.07
CA TYR A 390 20.60 14.77 15.12
C TYR A 390 20.78 13.25 15.26
N ILE A 391 20.84 12.51 14.14
CA ILE A 391 21.09 11.06 14.16
C ILE A 391 22.47 10.74 14.72
N LEU A 392 23.52 11.45 14.28
CA LEU A 392 24.88 11.25 14.80
C LEU A 392 25.01 11.54 16.30
N LYS A 393 24.14 12.39 16.85
CA LYS A 393 24.13 12.74 18.28
C LYS A 393 23.37 11.72 19.14
N GLU A 394 22.42 10.99 18.55
CA GLU A 394 21.54 10.04 19.27
C GLU A 394 21.95 8.58 19.09
N THR A 395 22.84 8.26 18.15
CA THR A 395 23.46 6.93 18.02
C THR A 395 24.82 6.90 18.71
N ASP A 396 24.85 6.53 19.99
CA ASP A 396 26.03 6.54 20.87
C ASP A 396 27.25 5.68 20.42
N HIS A 397 27.16 4.94 19.30
CA HIS A 397 28.22 4.03 18.86
C HIS A 397 28.55 4.06 17.35
N ALA A 398 27.98 4.97 16.57
CA ALA A 398 28.34 5.09 15.15
C ALA A 398 29.45 6.12 14.97
N THR A 399 30.70 5.68 14.75
CA THR A 399 31.75 6.60 14.32
C THR A 399 31.40 7.17 12.94
N PRO A 400 31.73 8.45 12.64
CA PRO A 400 31.51 9.04 11.32
C PRO A 400 32.07 8.19 10.18
N SER A 401 33.15 7.44 10.42
CA SER A 401 33.76 6.52 9.47
C SER A 401 32.95 5.24 9.22
N LEU A 402 32.22 4.72 10.21
CA LEU A 402 31.33 3.57 10.05
C LEU A 402 30.07 3.96 9.26
N TYR A 403 29.53 5.15 9.54
CA TYR A 403 28.43 5.75 8.78
C TYR A 403 28.85 6.04 7.33
N GLN A 404 30.04 6.60 7.12
CA GLN A 404 30.64 6.74 5.79
C GLN A 404 30.84 5.39 5.08
N ARG A 405 31.23 4.32 5.78
CA ARG A 405 31.33 2.98 5.18
C ARG A 405 29.98 2.37 4.82
N MET A 406 28.91 2.64 5.58
CA MET A 406 27.54 2.25 5.22
C MET A 406 27.06 3.04 4.00
N LEU A 407 27.23 4.37 3.99
CA LEU A 407 26.91 5.22 2.84
C LEU A 407 27.75 4.85 1.61
N PHE A 408 29.03 4.50 1.79
CA PHE A 408 29.92 4.06 0.72
C PHE A 408 29.55 2.65 0.22
N LYS A 409 29.08 1.74 1.08
CA LYS A 409 28.54 0.43 0.66
C LYS A 409 27.22 0.57 -0.10
N MET A 410 26.35 1.49 0.32
CA MET A 410 25.14 1.88 -0.43
C MET A 410 25.49 2.55 -1.76
N TRP A 411 26.53 3.39 -1.78
CA TRP A 411 27.07 4.03 -2.99
C TRP A 411 27.74 3.04 -3.96
N LEU A 412 28.42 2.00 -3.44
CA LEU A 412 29.09 0.98 -4.26
C LEU A 412 28.09 -0.03 -4.86
N SER A 413 26.97 -0.31 -4.18
CA SER A 413 25.88 -1.13 -4.76
C SER A 413 25.18 -0.44 -5.93
N ASP A 414 25.27 0.90 -6.01
CA ASP A 414 24.70 1.70 -7.10
C ASP A 414 25.65 1.83 -8.31
N TRP A 415 26.96 1.57 -8.15
CA TRP A 415 27.97 1.76 -9.22
C TRP A 415 28.16 0.56 -10.16
N VAL A 416 27.62 -0.62 -9.87
CA VAL A 416 27.72 -1.81 -10.76
C VAL A 416 26.62 -1.81 -11.84
N ALA A 417 25.64 -0.89 -11.79
CA ALA A 417 24.50 -0.86 -12.71
C ALA A 417 24.60 0.19 -13.84
N PHE A 418 25.65 1.02 -13.90
CA PHE A 418 25.84 1.99 -14.99
C PHE A 418 27.22 1.85 -15.61
N GLY A 419 27.26 1.14 -16.74
CA GLY A 419 28.35 1.25 -17.71
C GLY A 419 28.47 2.70 -18.20
N TRP A 420 29.70 3.18 -18.24
CA TRP A 420 30.14 4.52 -18.66
C TRP A 420 29.69 4.94 -20.07
N ILE A 421 29.55 6.26 -20.29
CA ILE A 421 30.21 7.05 -21.36
C ILE A 421 29.95 8.56 -21.12
N ASP A 422 31.06 9.32 -21.09
CA ASP A 422 31.26 10.77 -21.22
C ASP A 422 30.61 11.76 -20.23
N LEU A 423 31.37 12.10 -19.17
CA LEU A 423 31.64 13.46 -18.69
C LEU A 423 32.83 13.48 -17.72
#